data_AF-A0A9X1R395-F1
#
_entry.id   AF-A0A9X1R395-F1
#
_cell.length_a   1.000
_cell.length_b   1.000
_cell.length_c   1.000
_cell.angle_alpha   90.00
_cell.angle_beta   90.00
_cell.angle_gamma   90.00
#
_symmetry.space_group_name_H-M   'P 1'
#
loop_
_entity.id
_entity.type
_entity.pdbx_description
1 polymer ?
#
loop_
_entity_poly.entity_id
_entity_poly.type
_entity_poly.pdbx_seq_one_letter_code
_entity_poly.pdbx_strand_id
1 'polypeptide(L)'
;MKNLNSILMKSTFILLIFILLVGCSSNKRNLTNKFYGQWAIEDMIYNNNSFKEKLNINFMVFNKENKISLPESEKGKKDTNSKWSIIEKDQTRNMLLIETGNKPFQGLYKVNFIKDKKKKLVGIELISDSTYIKAFKFFQNFDEVERNW
;
A
#
# COMPACT_ATOMS: atom_id res chain seq x y z
N MET A 1 -19.80 20.67 52.24
CA MET A 1 -20.04 19.68 51.16
C MET A 1 -19.99 20.22 49.71
N LYS A 2 -19.87 21.53 49.45
CA LYS A 2 -19.82 22.06 48.06
C LYS A 2 -18.49 21.84 47.30
N ASN A 3 -17.40 21.50 47.99
CA ASN A 3 -16.06 21.41 47.38
C ASN A 3 -15.77 20.07 46.66
N LEU A 4 -16.34 18.96 47.15
CA LEU A 4 -16.04 17.63 46.62
C LEU A 4 -16.58 17.44 45.19
N ASN A 5 -17.78 17.96 44.92
CA ASN A 5 -18.42 17.86 43.61
C ASN A 5 -17.67 18.65 42.53
N SER A 6 -17.03 19.77 42.89
CA SER A 6 -16.22 20.54 41.92
C SER A 6 -14.92 19.84 41.54
N ILE A 7 -14.32 19.09 42.48
CA ILE A 7 -13.09 18.32 42.25
C ILE A 7 -13.40 17.09 41.41
N LEU A 8 -14.50 16.38 41.71
CA LEU A 8 -14.99 15.26 40.91
C LEU A 8 -15.29 15.69 39.47
N MET A 9 -16.01 16.80 39.27
CA MET A 9 -16.36 17.31 37.93
C MET A 9 -15.13 17.73 37.12
N LYS A 10 -14.13 18.37 37.74
CA LYS A 10 -12.85 18.72 37.10
C LYS A 10 -12.03 17.47 36.72
N SER A 11 -12.02 16.45 37.57
CA SER A 11 -11.31 15.19 37.32
C SER A 11 -11.92 14.42 36.14
N THR A 12 -13.25 14.37 36.05
CA THR A 12 -13.95 13.73 34.91
C THR A 12 -13.67 14.45 33.59
N PHE A 13 -13.56 15.78 33.62
CA PHE A 13 -13.27 16.57 32.41
C PHE A 13 -11.85 16.31 31.88
N ILE A 14 -10.86 16.18 32.76
CA ILE A 14 -9.48 15.83 32.39
C ILE A 14 -9.42 14.42 31.76
N LEU A 15 -10.17 13.46 32.32
CA LEU A 15 -10.24 12.10 31.77
C LEU A 15 -10.86 12.08 30.36
N LEU A 16 -11.90 12.89 30.12
CA LEU A 16 -12.55 13.01 28.82
C LEU A 16 -11.61 13.57 27.73
N ILE A 17 -10.79 14.56 28.09
CA ILE A 17 -9.76 15.13 27.20
C ILE A 17 -8.70 14.10 26.84
N PHE A 18 -8.29 13.26 27.80
CA PHE A 18 -7.31 12.20 27.55
C PHE A 18 -7.83 11.13 26.57
N ILE A 19 -9.12 10.79 26.65
CA ILE A 19 -9.74 9.81 25.74
C ILE A 19 -9.80 10.33 24.29
N LEU A 20 -10.01 11.64 24.10
CA LEU A 20 -10.07 12.26 22.78
C LEU A 20 -8.70 12.31 22.07
N LEU A 21 -7.60 12.32 22.83
CA LEU A 21 -6.24 12.41 22.26
C LEU A 21 -5.69 11.06 21.73
N VAL A 22 -6.30 9.93 22.08
CA VAL A 22 -5.83 8.59 21.66
C VAL A 22 -6.34 8.20 20.26
N GLY A 23 -7.27 8.97 19.66
CA GLY A 23 -8.11 8.51 18.56
C GLY A 23 -7.58 8.54 17.10
N CYS A 24 -6.40 9.10 16.79
CA CYS A 24 -6.15 9.58 15.40
C CYS A 24 -5.00 8.97 14.59
N SER A 25 -4.64 7.68 14.70
CA SER A 25 -3.54 7.11 13.87
C SER A 25 -3.76 5.74 13.21
N SER A 26 -4.97 5.17 13.24
CA SER A 26 -5.18 3.76 12.82
C SER A 26 -5.15 3.52 11.30
N ASN A 27 -5.59 4.48 10.48
CA ASN A 27 -5.95 4.20 9.08
C ASN A 27 -4.72 4.01 8.16
N LYS A 28 -3.72 4.90 8.26
CA LYS A 28 -2.51 4.84 7.43
C LYS A 28 -1.74 3.53 7.60
N ARG A 29 -1.58 3.09 8.86
CA ARG A 29 -0.89 1.85 9.20
C ARG A 29 -1.58 0.63 8.59
N ASN A 30 -2.91 0.65 8.48
CA ASN A 30 -3.68 -0.46 7.91
C ASN A 30 -3.40 -0.62 6.41
N LEU A 31 -3.36 0.48 5.66
CA LEU A 31 -3.10 0.42 4.22
C LEU A 31 -1.67 0.02 3.88
N THR A 32 -0.66 0.58 4.55
CA THR A 32 0.75 0.19 4.34
C THR A 32 0.93 -1.32 4.56
N ASN A 33 0.26 -1.89 5.55
CA ASN A 33 0.32 -3.32 5.84
C ASN A 33 -0.24 -4.19 4.69
N LYS A 34 -1.21 -3.70 3.92
CA LYS A 34 -1.75 -4.41 2.75
C LYS A 34 -0.68 -4.59 1.66
N PHE A 35 0.20 -3.60 1.48
CA PHE A 35 1.24 -3.66 0.46
C PHE A 35 2.35 -4.67 0.78
N TYR A 36 2.71 -4.89 2.04
CA TYR A 36 3.84 -5.74 2.39
C TYR A 36 3.71 -7.17 1.83
N GLY A 37 4.82 -7.68 1.29
CA GLY A 37 4.89 -9.02 0.72
C GLY A 37 5.30 -9.03 -0.75
N GLN A 38 5.18 -10.21 -1.36
CA GLN A 38 5.57 -10.46 -2.74
C GLN A 38 4.34 -10.40 -3.65
N TRP A 39 4.48 -9.72 -4.78
CA TRP A 39 3.41 -9.50 -5.76
C TRP A 39 3.88 -9.97 -7.13
N ALA A 40 3.24 -11.00 -7.68
CA ALA A 40 3.45 -11.49 -9.02
C ALA A 40 2.81 -10.53 -10.04
N ILE A 41 3.61 -9.91 -10.91
CA ILE A 41 3.16 -9.10 -12.03
C ILE A 41 2.50 -10.02 -13.05
N GLU A 42 1.20 -9.83 -13.25
CA GLU A 42 0.43 -10.50 -14.31
C GLU A 42 0.48 -9.71 -15.61
N ASP A 43 0.41 -8.39 -15.53
CA ASP A 43 0.43 -7.52 -16.70
C ASP A 43 1.14 -6.20 -16.39
N MET A 44 1.81 -5.64 -17.39
CA MET A 44 2.49 -4.36 -17.29
C MET A 44 2.52 -3.67 -18.65
N ILE A 45 2.05 -2.42 -18.69
CA ILE A 45 2.11 -1.55 -19.86
C ILE A 45 2.96 -0.34 -19.49
N TYR A 46 3.91 0.02 -20.35
CA TYR A 46 4.72 1.23 -20.21
C TYR A 46 4.73 2.00 -21.53
N ASN A 47 4.33 3.27 -21.49
CA ASN A 47 4.15 4.13 -22.68
C ASN A 47 3.34 3.44 -23.79
N ASN A 48 2.16 2.91 -23.43
CA ASN A 48 1.26 2.18 -24.33
C ASN A 48 1.83 0.91 -24.99
N ASN A 49 2.96 0.40 -24.51
CA ASN A 49 3.55 -0.84 -24.99
C ASN A 49 3.50 -1.91 -23.90
N SER A 50 3.18 -3.14 -24.27
CA SER A 50 3.32 -4.29 -23.35
C SER A 50 4.78 -4.40 -22.91
N PHE A 51 4.97 -4.44 -21.60
CA PHE A 51 6.28 -4.52 -20.96
C PHE A 51 6.47 -5.84 -20.21
N LYS A 52 5.42 -6.68 -20.12
CA LYS A 52 5.44 -7.96 -19.41
C LYS A 52 6.56 -8.89 -19.85
N GLU A 53 6.71 -9.06 -21.17
CA GLU A 53 7.72 -9.96 -21.76
C GLU A 53 9.16 -9.45 -21.60
N LYS A 54 9.32 -8.19 -21.18
CA LYS A 54 10.62 -7.54 -20.96
C LYS A 54 11.10 -7.66 -19.52
N LEU A 55 10.35 -8.40 -18.68
CA LEU A 55 10.69 -8.68 -17.29
C LEU A 55 11.36 -10.05 -17.19
N ASN A 56 12.60 -10.10 -16.71
CA ASN A 56 13.32 -11.37 -16.49
C ASN A 56 12.68 -12.19 -15.36
N ILE A 57 12.15 -11.46 -14.38
CA ILE A 57 11.46 -11.99 -13.20
C ILE A 57 10.19 -11.16 -13.05
N ASN A 58 9.05 -11.77 -12.76
CA ASN A 58 7.77 -11.08 -12.72
C ASN A 58 7.25 -10.86 -11.29
N PHE A 59 8.09 -10.42 -10.35
CA PHE A 59 7.60 -10.06 -9.01
C PHE A 59 8.18 -8.77 -8.46
N MET A 60 7.36 -8.07 -7.66
CA MET A 60 7.75 -6.95 -6.82
C MET A 60 7.69 -7.37 -5.35
N VAL A 61 8.58 -6.86 -4.51
CA VAL A 61 8.57 -7.15 -3.07
C VAL A 61 8.55 -5.86 -2.26
N PHE A 62 7.48 -5.63 -1.53
CA PHE A 62 7.34 -4.48 -0.63
C PHE A 62 7.75 -4.86 0.78
N ASN A 63 8.77 -4.18 1.32
CA ASN A 63 9.35 -4.43 2.64
C ASN A 63 8.92 -3.38 3.67
N LYS A 64 9.02 -3.74 4.95
CA LYS A 64 8.66 -2.89 6.10
C LYS A 64 9.55 -1.63 6.25
N GLU A 65 10.70 -1.59 5.59
CA GLU A 65 11.63 -0.46 5.58
C GLU A 65 11.30 0.59 4.50
N ASN A 66 10.07 0.60 3.96
CA ASN A 66 9.69 1.41 2.80
C ASN A 66 10.57 1.17 1.56
N LYS A 67 11.17 -0.01 1.48
CA LYS A 67 11.94 -0.48 0.31
C LYS A 67 11.07 -1.35 -0.56
N ILE A 68 11.27 -1.25 -1.86
CA ILE A 68 10.66 -2.12 -2.86
C ILE A 68 11.76 -2.78 -3.68
N SER A 69 11.70 -4.10 -3.81
CA SER A 69 12.51 -4.81 -4.81
C SER A 69 11.72 -4.87 -6.10
N LEU A 70 12.28 -4.28 -7.15
CA LEU A 70 11.71 -4.29 -8.49
C LEU A 70 12.40 -5.35 -9.34
N PRO A 71 11.68 -5.95 -10.29
CA PRO A 71 12.26 -6.93 -11.18
C PRO A 71 13.31 -6.30 -12.10
N GLU A 72 14.23 -7.14 -12.56
CA GLU A 72 15.11 -6.78 -13.67
C GLU A 72 14.31 -6.74 -14.97
N SER A 73 14.67 -5.78 -15.83
CA SER A 73 14.09 -5.64 -17.16
C SER A 73 15.17 -5.30 -18.18
N GLU A 74 14.83 -5.37 -19.46
CA GLU A 74 15.71 -4.90 -20.55
C GLU A 74 16.20 -3.45 -20.36
N LYS A 75 15.42 -2.62 -19.65
CA LYS A 75 15.70 -1.20 -19.43
C LYS A 75 16.35 -0.88 -18.09
N GLY A 76 16.65 -1.88 -17.25
CA GLY A 76 17.23 -1.65 -15.93
C GLY A 76 17.55 -2.92 -15.16
N LYS A 77 18.67 -2.89 -14.44
CA LYS A 77 19.08 -3.98 -13.53
C LYS A 77 18.09 -4.12 -12.39
N LYS A 78 18.09 -5.30 -11.76
CA LYS A 78 17.38 -5.52 -10.48
C LYS A 78 17.76 -4.43 -9.48
N ASP A 79 16.76 -3.73 -8.96
CA ASP A 79 16.93 -2.69 -7.94
C ASP A 79 16.23 -3.11 -6.65
N THR A 80 17.02 -3.33 -5.60
CA THR A 80 16.55 -3.69 -4.25
C THR A 80 16.49 -2.51 -3.30
N ASN A 81 16.92 -1.32 -3.74
CA ASN A 81 17.06 -0.12 -2.93
C ASN A 81 16.07 0.98 -3.31
N SER A 82 15.19 0.72 -4.28
CA SER A 82 14.06 1.58 -4.59
C SER A 82 13.19 1.80 -3.35
N LYS A 83 12.62 3.00 -3.25
CA LYS A 83 11.75 3.38 -2.14
C LYS A 83 10.31 3.43 -2.60
N TRP A 84 9.40 3.23 -1.65
CA TRP A 84 7.98 3.46 -1.88
C TRP A 84 7.33 4.14 -0.69
N SER A 85 6.25 4.86 -0.94
CA SER A 85 5.44 5.45 0.12
C SER A 85 3.98 5.59 -0.30
N ILE A 86 3.08 5.61 0.68
CA ILE A 86 1.68 5.94 0.45
C ILE A 86 1.48 7.42 0.72
N ILE A 87 0.95 8.12 -0.28
CA ILE A 87 0.52 9.51 -0.20
C ILE A 87 -1.00 9.50 -0.09
N GLU A 88 -1.51 9.97 1.03
CA GLU A 88 -2.94 10.21 1.21
C GLU A 88 -3.31 11.52 0.51
N LYS A 89 -4.10 11.41 -0.56
CA LYS A 89 -4.68 12.57 -1.25
C LYS A 89 -6.16 12.57 -0.90
N ASP A 90 -6.51 13.28 0.16
CA ASP A 90 -7.84 13.30 0.77
C ASP A 90 -8.25 11.95 1.42
N GLN A 91 -9.37 11.92 2.15
CA GLN A 91 -9.82 10.76 2.93
C GLN A 91 -10.11 9.49 2.09
N THR A 92 -10.12 9.58 0.75
CA THR A 92 -10.64 8.51 -0.13
C THR A 92 -9.68 8.04 -1.22
N ARG A 93 -8.60 8.78 -1.52
CA ARG A 93 -7.68 8.41 -2.62
C ARG A 93 -6.28 8.18 -2.10
N ASN A 94 -5.91 6.91 -2.07
CA ASN A 94 -4.55 6.52 -1.73
C ASN A 94 -3.73 6.42 -3.01
N MET A 95 -2.60 7.13 -3.01
CA MET A 95 -1.62 7.08 -4.09
C MET A 95 -0.37 6.35 -3.59
N LEU A 96 0.25 5.55 -4.45
CA LEU A 96 1.55 4.93 -4.20
C LEU A 96 2.62 5.69 -4.98
N LEU A 97 3.61 6.23 -4.29
CA LEU A 97 4.81 6.76 -4.92
C LEU A 97 5.89 5.68 -4.94
N ILE A 98 6.49 5.43 -6.10
CA ILE A 98 7.68 4.58 -6.26
C ILE A 98 8.84 5.45 -6.75
N GLU A 99 9.89 5.52 -5.94
CA GLU A 99 11.12 6.25 -6.21
C GLU A 99 12.22 5.25 -6.60
N THR A 100 12.58 5.23 -7.88
CA THR A 100 13.55 4.28 -8.45
C THR A 100 14.23 4.90 -9.67
N GLY A 101 15.41 4.39 -10.03
CA GLY A 101 16.03 4.67 -11.33
C GLY A 101 15.43 3.86 -12.48
N ASN A 102 14.61 2.84 -12.20
CA ASN A 102 13.96 2.00 -13.20
C ASN A 102 12.69 2.69 -13.75
N LYS A 103 12.86 3.47 -14.82
CA LYS A 103 11.83 4.34 -15.41
C LYS A 103 10.45 3.69 -15.61
N PRO A 104 10.33 2.44 -16.13
CA PRO A 104 9.05 1.74 -16.21
C PRO A 104 8.24 1.70 -14.90
N PHE A 105 8.91 1.62 -13.74
CA PHE A 105 8.27 1.51 -12.43
C PHE A 105 8.21 2.84 -11.67
N GLN A 106 9.02 3.83 -12.05
CA GLN A 106 9.05 5.12 -11.39
C GLN A 106 7.74 5.89 -11.59
N GLY A 107 7.17 6.43 -10.50
CA GLY A 107 6.05 7.35 -10.61
C GLY A 107 5.09 7.33 -9.44
N LEU A 108 4.04 8.13 -9.58
CA LEU A 108 2.91 8.21 -8.68
C LEU A 108 1.74 7.42 -9.28
N TYR A 109 1.21 6.47 -8.53
CA TYR A 109 0.19 5.53 -8.99
C TYR A 109 -1.09 5.67 -8.18
N LYS A 110 -2.22 5.69 -8.88
CA LYS A 110 -3.51 5.36 -8.29
C LYS A 110 -3.51 3.86 -8.00
N VAL A 111 -3.96 3.50 -6.79
CA VAL A 111 -4.02 2.12 -6.32
C VAL A 111 -5.47 1.63 -6.33
N ASN A 112 -5.74 0.54 -7.04
CA ASN A 112 -6.98 -0.22 -6.89
C ASN A 112 -6.66 -1.61 -6.36
N PHE A 113 -7.35 -2.05 -5.31
CA PHE A 113 -7.28 -3.45 -4.87
C PHE A 113 -8.36 -4.26 -5.58
N ILE A 114 -8.00 -5.44 -6.07
CA ILE A 114 -8.91 -6.36 -6.77
C ILE A 114 -8.99 -7.68 -6.01
N LYS A 115 -10.18 -8.28 -5.98
CA LYS A 115 -10.38 -9.66 -5.52
C LYS A 115 -10.73 -10.50 -6.76
N ASP A 116 -9.80 -11.31 -7.23
CA ASP A 116 -10.04 -12.20 -8.38
C ASP A 116 -10.72 -13.47 -7.89
N LYS A 117 -12.06 -13.49 -8.00
CA LYS A 117 -12.88 -14.61 -7.52
C LYS A 117 -12.55 -15.94 -8.21
N LYS A 118 -12.10 -15.91 -9.46
CA LYS A 118 -11.79 -17.11 -10.22
C LYS A 118 -10.48 -17.73 -9.75
N LYS A 119 -9.47 -16.90 -9.49
CA LYS A 119 -8.16 -17.34 -9.00
C LYS A 119 -8.08 -17.46 -7.48
N LYS A 120 -9.07 -16.92 -6.77
CA LYS A 120 -9.09 -16.78 -5.31
C LYS A 120 -7.93 -15.94 -4.76
N LEU A 121 -7.43 -14.98 -5.56
CA LEU A 121 -6.26 -14.17 -5.22
C LEU A 121 -6.63 -12.71 -4.95
N VAL A 122 -5.86 -12.09 -4.06
CA VAL A 122 -5.86 -10.64 -3.87
C VAL A 122 -4.88 -10.01 -4.87
N GLY A 123 -5.33 -9.02 -5.62
CA GLY A 123 -4.51 -8.28 -6.56
C GLY A 123 -4.51 -6.78 -6.32
N ILE A 124 -3.61 -6.11 -7.04
CA ILE A 124 -3.50 -4.66 -7.14
C ILE A 124 -3.41 -4.26 -8.60
N GLU A 125 -4.00 -3.11 -8.90
CA GLU A 125 -3.73 -2.34 -10.10
C GLU A 125 -3.08 -1.03 -9.69
N LEU A 126 -1.94 -0.73 -10.30
CA LEU A 126 -1.20 0.51 -10.15
C LEU A 126 -1.30 1.25 -11.47
N ILE A 127 -1.89 2.44 -11.45
CA ILE A 127 -2.18 3.23 -12.66
C ILE A 127 -1.54 4.61 -12.55
N SER A 128 -0.63 4.93 -13.47
CA SER A 128 -0.08 6.27 -13.69
C SER A 128 -0.31 6.70 -15.15
N ASP A 129 0.11 7.91 -15.51
CA ASP A 129 -0.05 8.43 -16.88
C ASP A 129 0.72 7.61 -17.93
N SER A 130 1.85 7.01 -17.53
CA SER A 130 2.73 6.26 -18.43
C SER A 130 2.74 4.76 -18.17
N THR A 131 2.28 4.31 -17.01
CA THR A 131 2.47 2.93 -16.57
C THR A 131 1.19 2.35 -15.98
N TYR A 132 0.84 1.15 -16.44
CA TYR A 132 -0.13 0.28 -15.79
C TYR A 132 0.58 -0.98 -15.30
N ILE A 133 0.29 -1.41 -14.06
CA ILE A 133 0.79 -2.66 -13.50
C ILE A 133 -0.38 -3.39 -12.84
N LYS A 134 -0.59 -4.64 -13.23
CA LYS A 134 -1.49 -5.55 -12.55
C LYS A 134 -0.69 -6.66 -11.88
N ALA A 135 -0.90 -6.86 -10.58
CA ALA A 135 -0.17 -7.86 -9.84
C ALA A 135 -1.06 -8.59 -8.81
N PHE A 136 -0.69 -9.82 -8.47
CA PHE A 136 -1.36 -10.64 -7.46
C PHE A 136 -0.42 -11.01 -6.33
N LYS A 137 -0.91 -10.97 -5.11
CA LYS A 137 -0.12 -11.28 -3.92
C LYS A 137 0.16 -12.79 -3.87
N PHE A 138 1.42 -13.16 -3.71
CA PHE A 138 1.83 -14.56 -3.54
C PHE A 138 1.22 -15.14 -2.26
N PHE A 139 0.77 -16.39 -2.34
CA PHE A 139 0.30 -17.20 -1.20
C PHE A 139 -0.83 -16.59 -0.36
N GLN A 140 -1.65 -15.70 -0.93
CA GLN A 140 -2.81 -15.13 -0.24
C GLN A 140 -4.12 -15.53 -0.91
N ASN A 141 -4.70 -16.63 -0.41
CA ASN A 141 -6.07 -17.03 -0.70
C ASN A 141 -7.02 -16.14 0.13
N PHE A 142 -7.92 -15.39 -0.51
CA PHE A 142 -8.83 -14.52 0.24
C PHE A 142 -9.95 -15.30 0.95
N ASP A 143 -10.23 -16.55 0.58
CA ASP A 143 -11.24 -17.40 1.24
C ASP A 143 -10.77 -17.85 2.65
N GLU A 144 -9.46 -17.95 2.87
CA GLU A 144 -8.88 -18.35 4.17
C GLU A 144 -8.61 -17.14 5.09
N VAL A 145 -8.55 -15.94 4.50
CA VAL A 145 -8.20 -14.70 5.20
C VAL A 145 -9.37 -13.71 5.07
N GLU A 146 -10.53 -14.08 5.59
CA GLU A 146 -11.69 -13.17 5.67
C GLU A 146 -11.41 -11.93 6.55
N ARG A 147 -10.42 -12.02 7.44
CA ARG A 147 -10.04 -10.93 8.35
C ARG A 147 -8.83 -10.18 7.81
N ASN A 148 -9.05 -8.96 7.29
CA ASN A 148 -8.09 -7.85 7.06
C ASN A 148 -7.89 -7.36 5.60
N TRP A 149 -8.77 -7.70 4.64
CA TRP A 149 -8.70 -7.19 3.25
C TRP A 149 -9.91 -6.41 2.75
#